data_AF-A0A354D431-F1
#
_entry.id   AF-A0A354D431-F1
#
_cell.length_a   1.000
_cell.length_b   1.000
_cell.length_c   1.000
_cell.angle_alpha   90.00
_cell.angle_beta   90.00
_cell.angle_gamma   90.00
#
_symmetry.space_group_name_H-M   'P 1'
#
loop_
_entity.id
_entity.type
_entity.pdbx_description
1 polymer ?
#
loop_
_entity_poly.entity_id
_entity_poly.type
_entity_poly.pdbx_seq_one_letter_code
_entity_poly.pdbx_strand_id
1 'polypeptide(L)'
;MEKLKELLIIALIWAVIIWFARVMKRKSNEQSKKFQENIPEMELIDEEERSYICENIVSFTTGRNVFLWFIILLNLWLTSVYGWKSINMAIHGTADAFSSNLCPTSVFGGIAYSTNLLRTAWLKERERNETGVLKKRIVEVKAYEHPGANNWNGIIKGRKPGISVNISIPNGAYIMQEDNNMAMLIENEGGDFYLIPRIEAERESSKQEQ
;
A
#
# COMPACT_ATOMS: atom_id res chain seq x y z
N MET A 1 19.85 -23.62 29.73
CA MET A 1 20.44 -22.25 29.73
C MET A 1 20.58 -21.69 28.30
N GLU A 2 21.09 -22.44 27.33
CA GLU A 2 21.23 -21.96 25.93
C GLU A 2 19.89 -21.61 25.26
N LYS A 3 18.88 -22.48 25.34
CA LYS A 3 17.54 -22.19 24.77
C LYS A 3 16.91 -20.90 25.29
N LEU A 4 17.18 -20.53 26.56
CA LEU A 4 16.67 -19.29 27.16
C LEU A 4 17.41 -18.05 26.63
N LYS A 5 18.72 -18.16 26.39
CA LYS A 5 19.53 -17.08 25.82
C LYS A 5 19.12 -16.78 24.38
N GLU A 6 18.85 -17.81 23.57
CA GLU A 6 18.37 -17.63 22.19
C GLU A 6 17.01 -16.92 22.14
N LEU A 7 16.06 -17.32 22.99
CA LEU A 7 14.75 -16.66 23.08
C LEU A 7 14.87 -15.17 23.46
N LEU A 8 15.80 -14.83 24.35
CA LEU A 8 16.07 -13.45 24.75
C LEU A 8 16.61 -12.60 23.59
N ILE A 9 17.53 -13.14 22.78
CA ILE A 9 18.07 -12.43 21.61
C ILE A 9 16.97 -12.15 20.58
N ILE A 10 16.11 -13.14 20.31
CA ILE A 10 14.98 -13.00 19.40
C ILE A 10 14.01 -11.91 19.88
N ALA A 11 13.67 -11.89 21.16
CA ALA A 11 12.78 -10.87 21.74
C ALA A 11 13.35 -9.45 21.60
N LEU A 12 14.67 -9.30 21.75
CA LEU A 12 15.36 -8.02 21.67
C LEU A 12 15.36 -7.45 20.24
N ILE A 13 15.53 -8.31 19.23
CA ILE A 13 15.41 -7.93 17.81
C ILE A 13 14.00 -7.42 17.51
N TRP A 14 12.96 -8.11 17.98
CA TRP A 14 11.57 -7.69 17.77
C TRP A 14 11.25 -6.34 18.43
N ALA A 15 11.79 -6.07 19.62
CA ALA A 15 11.60 -4.79 20.30
C ALA A 15 12.14 -3.61 19.47
N VAL A 16 13.31 -3.77 18.86
CA VAL A 16 13.93 -2.74 17.99
C VAL A 16 13.09 -2.51 16.72
N ILE A 17 12.63 -3.59 16.07
CA ILE A 17 11.79 -3.50 14.87
C ILE A 17 10.48 -2.75 15.16
N ILE A 18 9.81 -3.08 16.28
CA ILE A 18 8.55 -2.43 16.68
C ILE A 18 8.77 -0.94 16.98
N TRP A 19 9.87 -0.59 17.66
CA TRP A 19 10.20 0.80 17.94
C TRP A 19 10.45 1.60 16.65
N PHE A 20 11.23 1.05 15.73
CA PHE A 20 11.51 1.69 14.44
C PHE A 20 10.23 1.92 13.62
N ALA A 21 9.33 0.93 13.58
CA ALA A 21 8.03 1.05 12.91
C ALA A 21 7.16 2.18 13.49
N ARG A 22 7.15 2.36 14.82
CA ARG A 22 6.42 3.46 15.47
C ARG A 22 6.98 4.84 15.12
N VAL A 23 8.30 4.99 15.09
CA VAL A 23 8.97 6.25 14.72
C VAL A 23 8.62 6.64 13.28
N MET A 24 8.71 5.68 12.35
CA MET A 24 8.36 5.89 10.95
C MET A 24 6.88 6.29 10.78
N LYS A 25 5.96 5.62 11.49
CA LYS A 25 4.54 5.95 11.46
C LYS A 25 4.26 7.39 11.91
N ARG A 26 4.94 7.87 12.95
CA ARG A 26 4.76 9.26 13.45
C ARG A 26 5.17 10.29 12.39
N LYS A 27 6.31 10.07 11.74
CA LYS A 27 6.84 10.96 10.69
C LYS A 27 5.91 11.01 9.47
N SER A 28 5.35 9.88 9.06
CA SER A 28 4.37 9.80 7.96
C SER A 28 3.10 10.62 8.25
N ASN A 29 2.54 10.49 9.46
CA ASN A 29 1.35 11.25 9.87
C ASN A 29 1.59 12.77 9.84
N GLU A 30 2.76 13.24 10.27
CA GLU A 30 3.10 14.67 10.23
C GLU A 30 3.22 15.19 8.79
N GLN A 31 3.75 14.38 7.87
CA GLN A 31 3.79 14.75 6.46
C GLN A 31 2.40 14.79 5.82
N SER A 32 1.53 13.82 6.12
CA SER A 32 0.13 13.81 5.66
C SER A 32 -0.65 15.04 6.15
N LYS A 33 -0.47 15.47 7.41
CA LYS A 33 -1.12 16.70 7.90
C LYS A 33 -0.68 17.96 7.14
N LYS A 34 0.63 18.12 6.95
CA LYS A 34 1.18 19.24 6.16
C LYS A 34 0.70 19.19 4.71
N PHE A 35 0.45 18.00 4.20
CA PHE A 35 -0.12 17.79 2.88
C PHE A 35 -1.55 18.34 2.84
N GLN A 36 -2.43 17.91 3.76
CA GLN A 36 -3.82 18.37 3.90
C GLN A 36 -4.00 19.88 4.04
N GLU A 37 -3.16 20.55 4.84
CA GLU A 37 -3.22 22.00 5.01
C GLU A 37 -2.92 22.79 3.73
N ASN A 38 -2.23 22.17 2.76
CA ASN A 38 -1.84 22.79 1.50
C ASN A 38 -2.71 22.36 0.31
N ILE A 39 -3.78 21.61 0.56
CA ILE A 39 -4.61 21.07 -0.52
C ILE A 39 -5.54 22.15 -1.04
N PRO A 40 -5.65 22.28 -2.36
CA PRO A 40 -6.73 23.06 -2.94
C PRO A 40 -8.15 22.61 -2.49
N GLU A 41 -9.16 23.49 -2.58
CA GLU A 41 -10.56 23.08 -2.42
C GLU A 41 -10.91 21.95 -3.41
N MET A 42 -11.50 20.87 -2.88
CA MET A 42 -11.84 19.65 -3.62
C MET A 42 -13.37 19.54 -3.76
N GLU A 43 -13.82 19.04 -4.90
CA GLU A 43 -15.23 18.83 -5.22
C GLU A 43 -15.64 17.39 -4.93
N LEU A 44 -16.93 17.17 -4.63
CA LEU A 44 -17.45 15.81 -4.44
C LEU A 44 -17.53 15.09 -5.79
N ILE A 45 -17.22 13.79 -5.76
CA ILE A 45 -17.24 12.94 -6.94
C ILE A 45 -18.66 12.41 -7.18
N ASP A 46 -19.10 12.39 -8.44
CA ASP A 46 -20.37 11.78 -8.84
C ASP A 46 -20.27 10.24 -8.99
N GLU A 47 -21.39 9.59 -9.33
CA GLU A 47 -21.45 8.12 -9.40
C GLU A 47 -20.69 7.55 -10.62
N GLU A 48 -20.65 8.29 -11.73
CA GLU A 48 -19.98 7.87 -12.97
C GLU A 48 -18.46 7.92 -12.79
N GLU A 49 -17.96 9.01 -12.21
CA GLU A 49 -16.58 9.20 -11.85
C GLU A 49 -16.12 8.24 -10.77
N ARG A 50 -16.99 7.95 -9.79
CA ARG A 50 -16.73 6.91 -8.78
C ARG A 50 -16.54 5.55 -9.45
N SER A 51 -17.36 5.19 -10.44
CA SER A 51 -17.20 3.93 -11.18
C SER A 51 -15.85 3.90 -11.90
N TYR A 52 -15.48 4.97 -12.61
CA TYR A 52 -14.18 5.09 -13.27
C TYR A 52 -13.01 4.95 -12.29
N ILE A 53 -13.09 5.64 -11.14
CA ILE A 53 -12.11 5.58 -10.08
C ILE A 53 -11.99 4.17 -9.52
N CYS A 54 -13.11 3.52 -9.20
CA CYS A 54 -13.10 2.17 -8.65
C CYS A 54 -12.54 1.15 -9.66
N GLU A 55 -12.82 1.31 -10.95
CA GLU A 55 -12.27 0.43 -11.98
C GLU A 55 -10.75 0.59 -12.13
N ASN A 56 -10.23 1.81 -11.96
CA ASN A 56 -8.85 2.14 -12.26
C ASN A 56 -7.89 2.21 -11.05
N ILE A 57 -8.39 2.54 -9.86
CA ILE A 57 -7.60 2.65 -8.62
C ILE A 57 -7.64 1.36 -7.81
N VAL A 58 -8.65 0.50 -8.02
CA VAL A 58 -8.71 -0.80 -7.36
C VAL A 58 -7.71 -1.73 -8.04
N SER A 59 -6.47 -1.55 -7.63
CA SER A 59 -5.35 -2.44 -7.87
C SER A 59 -5.61 -3.85 -7.29
N PHE A 60 -6.69 -4.03 -6.53
CA PHE A 60 -7.22 -5.30 -6.05
C PHE A 60 -8.08 -5.99 -7.12
N THR A 61 -7.46 -6.31 -8.26
CA THR A 61 -8.11 -7.20 -9.22
C THR A 61 -8.39 -8.55 -8.54
N THR A 62 -9.48 -9.22 -8.90
CA THR A 62 -9.84 -10.55 -8.38
C THR A 62 -8.64 -11.51 -8.38
N GLY A 63 -7.75 -11.39 -9.38
CA GLY A 63 -6.49 -12.13 -9.46
C GLY A 63 -5.50 -11.86 -8.34
N ARG A 64 -5.29 -10.59 -7.91
CA ARG A 64 -4.37 -10.27 -6.80
C ARG A 64 -4.88 -10.81 -5.46
N ASN A 65 -6.19 -10.77 -5.23
CA ASN A 65 -6.78 -11.36 -4.03
C ASN A 65 -6.54 -12.88 -3.95
N VAL A 66 -6.78 -13.59 -5.06
CA VAL A 66 -6.54 -15.03 -5.17
C VAL A 66 -5.07 -15.35 -4.96
N PHE A 67 -4.17 -14.55 -5.55
CA PHE A 67 -2.73 -14.69 -5.36
C PHE A 67 -2.30 -14.50 -3.89
N LEU A 68 -2.82 -13.48 -3.20
CA LEU A 68 -2.53 -13.27 -1.77
C LEU A 68 -3.04 -14.43 -0.91
N TRP A 69 -4.23 -14.96 -1.20
CA TRP A 69 -4.75 -16.15 -0.54
C TRP A 69 -3.84 -17.36 -0.73
N PHE A 70 -3.36 -17.58 -1.95
CA PHE A 70 -2.44 -18.67 -2.25
C PHE A 70 -1.15 -18.56 -1.41
N ILE A 71 -0.57 -17.35 -1.30
CA ILE A 71 0.60 -17.11 -0.43
C ILE A 71 0.27 -17.43 1.03
N ILE A 72 -0.85 -16.93 1.54
CA ILE A 72 -1.26 -17.16 2.94
C ILE A 72 -1.38 -18.67 3.22
N LEU A 73 -2.08 -19.40 2.36
CA LEU A 73 -2.30 -20.85 2.52
C LEU A 73 -1.00 -21.65 2.46
N LEU A 74 -0.12 -21.33 1.49
CA LEU A 74 1.18 -21.99 1.35
C LEU A 74 2.07 -21.77 2.58
N ASN A 75 2.11 -20.53 3.10
CA ASN A 75 2.91 -20.21 4.27
C ASN A 75 2.34 -20.84 5.55
N LEU A 76 1.01 -20.91 5.69
CA LEU A 76 0.36 -21.63 6.80
C LEU A 76 0.65 -23.13 6.76
N TRP A 77 0.65 -23.74 5.57
CA TRP A 77 1.05 -25.13 5.40
C TRP A 77 2.49 -25.35 5.87
N LEU A 78 3.43 -24.55 5.39
CA LEU A 78 4.85 -24.65 5.77
C LEU A 78 5.04 -24.44 7.27
N THR A 79 4.35 -23.46 7.85
CA THR A 79 4.35 -23.22 9.30
C THR A 79 3.87 -24.45 10.07
N SER A 80 2.82 -25.13 9.60
CA SER A 80 2.31 -26.34 10.24
C SER A 80 3.30 -27.50 10.15
N VAL A 81 3.96 -27.70 9.01
CA VAL A 81 4.98 -28.74 8.80
C VAL A 81 6.20 -28.53 9.71
N TYR A 82 6.76 -27.33 9.71
CA TYR A 82 7.91 -27.01 10.56
C TYR A 82 7.53 -26.94 12.04
N GLY A 83 6.30 -26.52 12.36
CA GLY A 83 5.77 -26.51 13.72
C GLY A 83 5.66 -27.92 14.30
N TRP A 84 5.09 -28.86 13.54
CA TRP A 84 5.04 -30.27 13.93
C TRP A 84 6.45 -30.86 14.14
N LYS A 85 7.37 -30.59 13.21
CA LYS A 85 8.76 -31.04 13.32
C LYS A 85 9.47 -30.45 14.54
N SER A 86 9.18 -29.19 14.87
CA SER A 86 9.71 -28.52 16.07
C SER A 86 9.17 -29.15 17.35
N ILE A 87 7.87 -29.49 17.42
CA ILE A 87 7.28 -30.18 18.58
C ILE A 87 7.96 -31.54 18.79
N ASN A 88 8.11 -32.34 17.73
CA ASN A 88 8.80 -33.63 17.83
C ASN A 88 10.27 -33.47 18.30
N MET A 89 10.97 -32.46 17.81
CA MET A 89 12.36 -32.19 18.21
C MET A 89 12.47 -31.60 19.62
N ALA A 90 11.42 -30.93 20.12
CA ALA A 90 11.36 -30.48 21.51
C ALA A 90 11.28 -31.66 22.49
N ILE A 91 10.56 -32.71 22.10
CA ILE A 91 10.33 -33.90 22.93
C ILE A 91 11.49 -34.90 22.80
N HIS A 92 12.02 -35.11 21.58
CA HIS A 92 12.94 -36.20 21.29
C HIS A 92 14.33 -35.76 20.76
N GLY A 93 14.57 -34.47 20.56
CA GLY A 93 15.73 -33.97 19.82
C GLY A 93 16.68 -33.04 20.60
N THR A 94 17.73 -32.59 19.91
CA THR A 94 18.73 -31.66 20.45
C THR A 94 18.28 -30.20 20.37
N ALA A 95 18.95 -29.31 21.11
CA ALA A 95 18.64 -27.88 21.12
C ALA A 95 18.82 -27.21 19.76
N ASP A 96 19.92 -27.49 19.06
CA ASP A 96 20.18 -27.01 17.70
C ASP A 96 19.12 -27.45 16.70
N ALA A 97 18.70 -28.72 16.78
CA ALA A 97 17.69 -29.24 15.88
C ALA A 97 16.28 -28.68 16.17
N PHE A 98 15.98 -28.36 17.43
CA PHE A 98 14.78 -27.63 17.78
C PHE A 98 14.81 -26.19 17.23
N SER A 99 15.90 -25.45 17.47
CA SER A 99 16.07 -24.05 17.04
C SER A 99 16.02 -23.89 15.52
N SER A 100 16.67 -24.80 14.79
CA SER A 100 16.68 -24.81 13.31
C SER A 100 15.33 -25.07 12.66
N ASN A 101 14.38 -25.72 13.33
CA ASN A 101 13.00 -25.88 12.84
C ASN A 101 12.05 -24.78 13.38
N LEU A 102 12.37 -24.19 14.53
CA LEU A 102 11.60 -23.08 15.09
C LEU A 102 11.77 -21.79 14.27
N CYS A 103 12.99 -21.53 13.81
CA CYS A 103 13.32 -20.39 12.97
C CYS A 103 12.45 -20.31 11.69
N PRO A 104 12.40 -21.34 10.81
CA PRO A 104 11.54 -21.30 9.62
C PRO A 104 10.05 -21.27 9.98
N THR A 105 9.62 -21.94 11.06
CA THR A 105 8.23 -21.85 11.56
C THR A 105 7.84 -20.40 11.85
N SER A 106 8.71 -19.66 12.55
CA SER A 106 8.49 -18.25 12.87
C SER A 106 8.49 -17.37 11.61
N VAL A 107 9.37 -17.64 10.65
CA VAL A 107 9.47 -16.86 9.41
C VAL A 107 8.20 -17.05 8.56
N PHE A 108 7.80 -18.29 8.29
CA PHE A 108 6.61 -18.57 7.49
C PHE A 108 5.33 -18.09 8.17
N GLY A 109 5.22 -18.23 9.50
CA GLY A 109 4.10 -17.71 10.27
C GLY A 109 4.02 -16.17 10.20
N GLY A 110 5.18 -15.50 10.31
CA GLY A 110 5.28 -14.05 10.17
C GLY A 110 4.91 -13.55 8.78
N ILE A 111 5.32 -14.26 7.71
CA ILE A 111 4.94 -13.95 6.34
C ILE A 111 3.43 -14.10 6.16
N ALA A 112 2.84 -15.24 6.56
CA ALA A 112 1.40 -15.48 6.44
C ALA A 112 0.59 -14.38 7.13
N TYR A 113 0.97 -14.01 8.35
CA TYR A 113 0.31 -12.95 9.11
C TYR A 113 0.44 -11.58 8.43
N SER A 114 1.64 -11.22 7.97
CA SER A 114 1.91 -9.94 7.31
C SER A 114 1.16 -9.83 5.98
N THR A 115 1.13 -10.90 5.19
CA THR A 115 0.35 -10.96 3.94
C THR A 115 -1.15 -10.81 4.22
N ASN A 116 -1.67 -11.44 5.28
CA ASN A 116 -3.07 -11.28 5.65
C ASN A 116 -3.41 -9.85 6.09
N LEU A 117 -2.54 -9.21 6.88
CA LEU A 117 -2.70 -7.80 7.25
C LEU A 117 -2.76 -6.88 6.02
N LEU A 118 -1.84 -7.08 5.08
CA LEU A 118 -1.79 -6.32 3.82
C LEU A 118 -3.06 -6.54 3.00
N ARG A 119 -3.53 -7.79 2.89
CA ARG A 119 -4.79 -8.13 2.22
C ARG A 119 -5.99 -7.43 2.86
N THR A 120 -6.11 -7.45 4.19
CA THR A 120 -7.21 -6.78 4.90
C THR A 120 -7.15 -5.26 4.73
N ALA A 121 -5.95 -4.66 4.74
CA ALA A 121 -5.78 -3.23 4.53
C ALA A 121 -6.28 -2.81 3.12
N TRP A 122 -5.90 -3.57 2.09
CA TRP A 122 -6.34 -3.31 0.72
C TRP A 122 -7.84 -3.50 0.52
N LEU A 123 -8.45 -4.50 1.16
CA LEU A 123 -9.91 -4.67 1.12
C LEU A 123 -10.65 -3.48 1.74
N LYS A 124 -10.15 -2.98 2.88
CA LYS A 124 -10.73 -1.78 3.52
C LYS A 124 -10.52 -0.52 2.70
N GLU A 125 -9.42 -0.41 1.97
CA GLU A 125 -9.19 0.71 1.05
C GLU A 125 -10.16 0.65 -0.13
N ARG A 126 -10.36 -0.54 -0.71
CA ARG A 126 -11.37 -0.77 -1.74
C ARG A 126 -12.77 -0.40 -1.27
N GLU A 127 -13.20 -0.90 -0.11
CA GLU A 127 -14.53 -0.60 0.46
C GLU A 127 -14.72 0.91 0.69
N ARG A 128 -13.68 1.60 1.19
CA ARG A 128 -13.69 3.06 1.35
C ARG A 128 -13.79 3.80 0.02
N ASN A 129 -13.14 3.31 -1.04
CA ASN A 129 -13.25 3.94 -2.36
C ASN A 129 -14.61 3.65 -3.01
N GLU A 130 -15.17 2.45 -2.81
CA GLU A 130 -16.48 2.06 -3.36
C GLU A 130 -17.64 2.77 -2.65
N THR A 131 -17.60 2.92 -1.32
CA THR A 131 -18.75 3.39 -0.52
C THR A 131 -18.52 4.69 0.26
N GLY A 132 -17.26 5.07 0.48
CA GLY A 132 -16.89 6.25 1.26
C GLY A 132 -17.00 7.56 0.48
N VAL A 133 -16.71 8.67 1.15
CA VAL A 133 -16.68 9.99 0.52
C VAL A 133 -15.37 10.15 -0.25
N LEU A 134 -15.48 10.39 -1.55
CA LEU A 134 -14.36 10.75 -2.41
C LEU A 134 -14.49 12.21 -2.81
N LYS A 135 -13.35 12.90 -2.88
CA LYS A 135 -13.29 14.25 -3.45
C LYS A 135 -12.25 14.30 -4.55
N LYS A 136 -12.49 15.11 -5.58
CA LYS A 136 -11.59 15.30 -6.71
C LYS A 136 -11.18 16.75 -6.88
N ARG A 137 -10.09 16.96 -7.63
CA ARG A 137 -9.76 18.22 -8.28
C ARG A 137 -8.86 18.01 -9.47
N ILE A 138 -9.08 18.78 -10.53
CA ILE A 138 -8.17 18.84 -11.67
C ILE A 138 -6.92 19.66 -11.32
N VAL A 139 -5.75 19.06 -11.55
CA VAL A 139 -4.43 19.63 -11.24
C VAL A 139 -3.47 19.46 -12.42
N GLU A 140 -2.53 20.39 -12.55
CA GLU A 140 -1.43 20.27 -13.51
C GLU A 140 -0.22 19.62 -12.83
N VAL A 141 0.34 18.59 -13.47
CA VAL A 141 1.53 17.86 -13.02
C VAL A 141 2.77 18.52 -13.62
N LYS A 142 3.65 19.04 -12.76
CA LYS A 142 4.89 19.71 -13.17
C LYS A 142 5.97 18.72 -13.62
N ALA A 143 6.08 17.60 -12.92
CA ALA A 143 7.14 16.62 -13.15
C ALA A 143 6.68 15.23 -12.70
N TYR A 144 7.28 14.21 -13.31
CA TYR A 144 7.01 12.82 -12.98
C TYR A 144 8.29 12.20 -12.42
N GLU A 145 8.16 11.54 -11.27
CA GLU A 145 9.25 10.82 -10.64
C GLU A 145 9.01 9.31 -10.76
N HIS A 146 10.09 8.58 -11.05
CA HIS A 146 10.08 7.13 -11.08
C HIS A 146 10.87 6.58 -9.89
N PRO A 147 10.24 6.41 -8.71
CA PRO A 147 10.92 5.88 -7.52
C PRO A 147 11.36 4.41 -7.65
N GLY A 148 11.03 3.74 -8.77
CA GLY A 148 11.36 2.34 -9.07
C GLY A 148 10.12 1.43 -9.08
N ALA A 149 10.33 0.12 -9.29
CA ALA A 149 9.32 -0.94 -9.25
C ALA A 149 7.95 -0.58 -9.90
N ASN A 150 7.97 -0.13 -11.16
CA ASN A 150 6.78 0.23 -11.95
C ASN A 150 5.87 1.32 -11.33
N ASN A 151 6.32 1.97 -10.26
CA ASN A 151 5.56 3.04 -9.60
C ASN A 151 5.97 4.39 -10.17
N TRP A 152 5.00 5.26 -10.36
CA TRP A 152 5.21 6.63 -10.78
C TRP A 152 4.59 7.58 -9.77
N ASN A 153 5.26 8.70 -9.51
CA ASN A 153 4.72 9.81 -8.74
C ASN A 153 4.62 11.05 -9.63
N GLY A 154 3.58 11.86 -9.42
CA GLY A 154 3.43 13.17 -10.05
C GLY A 154 3.66 14.29 -9.03
N ILE A 155 4.44 15.29 -9.40
CA ILE A 155 4.64 16.52 -8.63
C ILE A 155 3.65 17.57 -9.10
N ILE A 156 2.73 18.01 -8.24
CA ILE A 156 1.72 19.00 -8.60
C ILE A 156 2.34 20.41 -8.75
N LYS A 157 2.01 21.11 -9.85
CA LYS A 157 2.48 22.47 -10.16
C LYS A 157 1.86 23.51 -9.22
N GLY A 158 2.59 24.59 -8.95
CA GLY A 158 2.09 25.73 -8.16
C GLY A 158 2.21 25.61 -6.64
N ARG A 159 2.74 24.50 -6.11
CA ARG A 159 2.95 24.31 -4.65
C ARG A 159 4.43 24.17 -4.29
N LYS A 160 4.83 24.79 -3.18
CA LYS A 160 6.18 24.70 -2.59
C LYS A 160 6.10 24.15 -1.16
N PRO A 161 6.86 23.10 -0.81
CA PRO A 161 7.59 22.22 -1.74
C PRO A 161 6.61 21.49 -2.68
N GLY A 162 7.13 21.00 -3.81
CA GLY A 162 6.33 20.22 -4.76
C GLY A 162 5.69 19.03 -4.06
N ILE A 163 4.37 18.93 -4.14
CA ILE A 163 3.59 17.84 -3.57
C ILE A 163 3.74 16.63 -4.50
N SER A 164 4.48 15.61 -4.05
CA SER A 164 4.64 14.33 -4.76
C SER A 164 3.51 13.39 -4.37
N VAL A 165 2.75 12.92 -5.37
CA VAL A 165 1.59 12.05 -5.18
C VAL A 165 1.73 10.82 -6.05
N ASN A 166 1.33 9.66 -5.53
CA ASN A 166 1.37 8.41 -6.29
C ASN A 166 0.38 8.44 -7.47
N ILE A 167 0.82 7.95 -8.62
CA ILE A 167 -0.03 7.72 -9.79
C ILE A 167 -0.53 6.28 -9.71
N SER A 168 -1.83 6.11 -9.49
CA SER A 168 -2.41 4.81 -9.13
C SER A 168 -2.69 3.89 -10.32
N ILE A 169 -2.61 4.40 -11.56
CA ILE A 169 -2.88 3.62 -12.78
C ILE A 169 -1.56 3.27 -13.50
N PRO A 170 -1.39 2.02 -13.97
CA PRO A 170 -0.33 1.66 -14.90
C PRO A 170 -0.33 2.56 -16.14
N ASN A 171 0.85 3.02 -16.57
CA ASN A 171 1.00 3.99 -17.67
C ASN A 171 0.26 5.33 -17.47
N GLY A 172 -0.30 5.61 -16.28
CA GLY A 172 -1.04 6.84 -16.01
C GLY A 172 -0.23 8.10 -16.26
N ALA A 173 1.08 8.06 -15.98
CA ALA A 173 1.99 9.17 -16.27
C ALA A 173 2.04 9.53 -17.76
N TYR A 174 2.02 8.53 -18.65
CA TYR A 174 2.05 8.74 -20.10
C TYR A 174 0.72 9.33 -20.59
N ILE A 175 -0.41 8.81 -20.09
CA ILE A 175 -1.75 9.31 -20.42
C ILE A 175 -1.90 10.78 -19.96
N MET A 176 -1.40 11.13 -18.78
CA MET A 176 -1.40 12.51 -18.29
C MET A 176 -0.51 13.41 -19.15
N GLN A 177 0.65 12.94 -19.60
CA GLN A 177 1.54 13.71 -20.48
C GLN A 177 0.89 14.04 -21.83
N GLU A 178 0.15 13.09 -22.42
CA GLU A 178 -0.63 13.31 -23.64
C GLU A 178 -1.79 14.29 -23.42
N ASP A 179 -2.31 14.34 -22.19
CA ASP A 179 -3.39 15.24 -21.77
C ASP A 179 -2.86 16.55 -21.16
N ASN A 180 -1.84 17.16 -21.77
CA ASN A 180 -1.24 18.44 -21.35
C ASN A 180 -0.74 18.46 -19.89
N ASN A 181 -0.31 17.31 -19.36
CA ASN A 181 0.06 17.10 -17.95
C ASN A 181 -1.07 17.36 -16.96
N MET A 182 -2.33 17.23 -17.39
CA MET A 182 -3.48 17.36 -16.51
C MET A 182 -3.83 16.03 -15.87
N ALA A 183 -4.18 16.07 -14.60
CA ALA A 183 -4.56 14.90 -13.82
C ALA A 183 -5.71 15.25 -12.87
N MET A 184 -6.45 14.23 -12.48
CA MET A 184 -7.41 14.32 -11.40
C MET A 184 -6.71 13.87 -10.10
N LEU A 185 -6.58 14.80 -9.16
CA LEU A 185 -6.19 14.53 -7.79
C LEU A 185 -7.42 14.04 -7.02
N ILE A 186 -7.30 12.94 -6.31
CA ILE A 186 -8.37 12.38 -5.51
C ILE A 186 -7.94 12.34 -4.04
N GLU A 187 -8.87 12.72 -3.16
CA GLU A 187 -8.81 12.48 -1.72
C GLU A 187 -9.79 11.37 -1.37
N ASN A 188 -9.32 10.30 -0.73
CA ASN A 188 -10.21 9.30 -0.14
C ASN A 188 -10.63 9.69 1.29
N GLU A 189 -11.64 9.01 1.83
CA GLU A 189 -12.10 9.20 3.23
C GLU A 189 -10.99 8.94 4.27
N GLY A 190 -9.96 8.17 3.90
CA GLY A 190 -8.78 7.93 4.73
C GLY A 190 -7.80 9.10 4.83
N GLY A 191 -7.96 10.14 4.01
CA GLY A 191 -7.00 11.24 3.87
C GLY A 191 -5.76 10.87 3.04
N ASP A 192 -5.84 9.80 2.24
CA ASP A 192 -4.83 9.43 1.26
C ASP A 192 -5.11 10.14 -0.06
N PHE A 193 -4.03 10.43 -0.80
CA PHE A 193 -4.08 11.15 -2.06
C PHE A 193 -3.46 10.35 -3.19
N TYR A 194 -4.13 10.36 -4.34
CA TYR A 194 -3.65 9.72 -5.55
C TYR A 194 -3.99 10.54 -6.80
N LEU A 195 -3.17 10.37 -7.84
CA LEU A 195 -3.37 10.97 -9.15
C LEU A 195 -3.87 9.91 -10.13
N ILE A 196 -4.91 10.27 -10.88
CA ILE A 196 -5.40 9.50 -12.01
C ILE A 196 -5.54 10.40 -13.25
N PRO A 197 -5.45 9.85 -14.47
CA PRO A 197 -5.82 10.57 -15.68
C PRO A 197 -7.27 11.02 -15.61
N ARG A 198 -7.58 12.16 -16.25
CA ARG A 198 -8.95 12.68 -16.34
C ARG A 198 -9.85 11.75 -17.16
N ILE A 199 -11.15 11.79 -16.94
CA ILE A 199 -12.12 11.07 -17.78
C ILE A 199 -12.15 11.69 -19.17
N GLU A 200 -12.37 10.87 -20.19
CA GLU A 200 -12.31 11.29 -21.59
C GLU A 200 -13.24 12.47 -21.91
N ALA A 201 -14.45 12.51 -21.32
CA ALA A 201 -15.38 13.63 -21.43
C ALA A 201 -14.79 14.97 -20.93
N GLU A 202 -14.05 14.96 -19.81
CA GLU A 202 -13.36 16.16 -19.30
C GLU A 202 -12.17 16.56 -20.19
N ARG A 203 -11.49 15.59 -20.83
CA ARG A 203 -10.41 15.87 -21.77
C ARG A 203 -10.94 16.56 -23.02
N GLU A 204 -12.04 16.06 -23.58
CA GLU A 204 -12.67 16.62 -24.77
C GLU A 204 -13.26 18.01 -24.54
N SER A 205 -13.92 18.24 -23.40
CA SER A 205 -14.40 19.57 -23.02
C SER A 205 -13.26 20.59 -22.96
N SER A 206 -12.13 20.24 -22.33
CA SER A 206 -10.97 21.15 -22.25
C SER A 206 -10.27 21.43 -23.59
N LYS A 207 -10.45 20.56 -24.60
CA LYS A 207 -9.95 20.79 -25.96
C LYS A 207 -10.84 21.73 -26.78
N GLN A 208 -12.11 21.88 -26.40
CA GLN A 208 -13.03 22.81 -27.07
C GLN A 208 -12.89 24.25 -26.55
N GLU A 209 -12.33 24.43 -25.36
CA GLU A 209 -12.08 25.74 -24.74
C GLU A 209 -10.68 26.32 -25.03
N GLN A 210 -9.80 25.56 -25.72
CA GLN A 210 -8.46 25.98 -26.18
C GLN A 210 -8.48 26.40 -27.65
#